data_AF-A0A8A4TSQ0-F1
#
_entry.id   AF-A0A8A4TSQ0-F1
#
_cell.length_a   1.000
_cell.length_b   1.000
_cell.length_c   1.000
_cell.angle_alpha   90.00
_cell.angle_beta   90.00
_cell.angle_gamma   90.00
#
_symmetry.space_group_name_H-M   'P 1'
#
loop_
_entity.id
_entity.type
_entity.pdbx_description
1 polymer ?
#
loop_
_entity_poly.entity_id
_entity_poly.type
_entity_poly.pdbx_seq_one_letter_code
_entity_poly.pdbx_strand_id
1 'polypeptide(L)'
;MAKKPDDPDEEKTIPDQLYKIAEESEGGAARVMDQVEISINNFEEIKRLSAELMGFLSRSEEQDFSPDEVMARVEDILSYAENGLENLDGILDLYQYQDITRQKLEKVGHQLIDVSEYIRRKLVPDVTRLAHIPPSGKDILDRDAIDADAQVDDVEDIISQFLKNRA
;
A
#
# COMPACT_ATOMS: atom_id res chain seq x y z
N MET A 1 -22.15 -27.23 -3.68
CA MET A 1 -21.31 -26.48 -4.63
C MET A 1 -19.98 -26.25 -3.94
N ALA A 2 -18.92 -26.93 -4.40
CA ALA A 2 -17.60 -26.86 -3.79
C ALA A 2 -16.92 -25.55 -4.20
N LYS A 3 -16.42 -24.80 -3.21
CA LYS A 3 -15.61 -23.58 -3.38
C LYS A 3 -14.27 -24.01 -4.01
N LYS A 4 -13.97 -23.52 -5.21
CA LYS A 4 -12.65 -23.72 -5.84
C LYS A 4 -11.59 -23.04 -4.96
N PRO A 5 -10.39 -23.65 -4.82
CA PRO A 5 -9.30 -23.07 -4.05
C PRO A 5 -8.83 -21.79 -4.74
N ASP A 6 -8.50 -20.78 -3.93
CA ASP A 6 -7.95 -19.51 -4.39
C ASP A 6 -6.66 -19.76 -5.20
N ASP A 7 -6.66 -19.29 -6.45
CA ASP A 7 -5.50 -19.34 -7.32
C ASP A 7 -4.47 -18.30 -6.80
N PRO A 8 -3.24 -18.68 -6.46
CA PRO A 8 -2.28 -17.78 -5.80
C PRO A 8 -1.66 -16.72 -6.72
N ASP A 9 -1.95 -16.73 -8.03
CA ASP A 9 -1.25 -15.95 -9.05
C ASP A 9 -2.17 -15.12 -9.97
N GLU A 10 -3.35 -14.68 -9.51
CA GLU A 10 -3.99 -13.53 -10.19
C GLU A 10 -3.18 -12.27 -9.88
N GLU A 11 -2.23 -11.95 -10.75
CA GLU A 11 -1.48 -10.69 -10.79
C GLU A 11 -2.48 -9.52 -10.88
N LYS A 12 -2.94 -9.05 -9.72
CA LYS A 12 -3.87 -7.93 -9.61
C LYS A 12 -3.27 -6.73 -10.31
N THR A 13 -4.05 -6.09 -11.18
CA THR A 13 -3.58 -4.94 -11.95
C THR A 13 -3.19 -3.80 -10.99
N ILE A 14 -2.28 -2.90 -11.40
CA ILE A 14 -1.88 -1.75 -10.57
C ILE A 14 -3.11 -0.98 -10.01
N PRO A 15 -4.17 -0.71 -10.81
CA PRO A 15 -5.42 -0.15 -10.28
C PRO A 15 -6.05 -0.97 -9.14
N ASP A 16 -6.13 -2.30 -9.29
CA ASP A 16 -6.71 -3.17 -8.25
C ASP A 16 -5.88 -3.17 -6.97
N GLN A 17 -4.54 -3.06 -7.09
CA GLN A 17 -3.65 -2.93 -5.95
C GLN A 17 -3.87 -1.59 -5.23
N LEU A 18 -4.04 -0.48 -5.97
CA LEU A 18 -4.34 0.84 -5.40
C LEU A 18 -5.71 0.87 -4.72
N TYR A 19 -6.74 0.29 -5.35
CA TYR A 19 -8.08 0.17 -4.74
C TYR A 19 -8.04 -0.61 -3.43
N LYS A 20 -7.33 -1.76 -3.42
CA LYS A 20 -7.18 -2.57 -2.22
C LYS A 20 -6.42 -1.83 -1.11
N ILE A 21 -5.36 -1.09 -1.46
CA ILE A 21 -4.63 -0.27 -0.49
C ILE A 21 -5.52 0.82 0.09
N ALA A 22 -6.32 1.49 -0.73
CA ALA A 22 -7.25 2.53 -0.27
C ALA A 22 -8.31 1.97 0.68
N GLU A 23 -8.95 0.84 0.31
CA GLU A 23 -9.96 0.17 1.15
C GLU A 23 -9.37 -0.31 2.49
N GLU A 24 -8.18 -0.93 2.46
CA GLU A 24 -7.48 -1.35 3.67
C GLU A 24 -7.06 -0.16 4.54
N SER A 25 -6.64 0.95 3.93
CA SER A 25 -6.23 2.17 4.63
C SER A 25 -7.41 2.87 5.29
N GLU A 26 -8.56 2.96 4.61
CA GLU A 26 -9.78 3.56 5.14
C GLU A 26 -10.33 2.74 6.31
N GLY A 27 -10.43 1.41 6.13
CA GLY A 27 -10.89 0.51 7.18
C GLY A 27 -9.92 0.42 8.37
N GLY A 28 -8.62 0.61 8.16
CA GLY A 28 -7.61 0.68 9.21
C GLY A 28 -7.68 1.99 9.99
N ALA A 29 -7.81 3.13 9.30
CA ALA A 29 -7.91 4.45 9.91
C ALA A 29 -9.19 4.60 10.76
N ALA A 30 -10.32 4.07 10.28
CA ALA A 30 -11.57 4.06 11.06
C ALA A 30 -11.38 3.32 12.41
N ARG A 31 -10.76 2.14 12.37
CA ARG A 31 -10.48 1.36 13.60
C ARG A 31 -9.55 2.09 14.57
N VAL A 32 -8.54 2.82 14.07
CA VAL A 32 -7.68 3.65 14.91
C VAL A 32 -8.50 4.73 15.61
N MET A 33 -9.33 5.44 14.86
CA MET A 33 -10.14 6.53 15.41
C MET A 33 -11.11 6.02 16.47
N ASP A 34 -11.77 4.88 16.23
CA ASP A 34 -12.67 4.25 17.20
C ASP A 34 -11.92 3.88 18.51
N GLN A 35 -10.72 3.28 18.39
CA GLN A 35 -9.92 2.90 19.56
C GLN A 35 -9.38 4.11 20.33
N VAL A 36 -9.00 5.18 19.62
CA VAL A 36 -8.58 6.45 20.21
C VAL A 36 -9.74 7.08 20.98
N GLU A 37 -10.96 7.08 20.42
CA GLU A 37 -12.15 7.60 21.11
C GLU A 37 -12.45 6.82 22.40
N ILE A 38 -12.41 5.49 22.36
CA ILE A 38 -12.58 4.64 23.55
C ILE A 38 -11.49 4.96 24.59
N SER A 39 -10.24 5.11 24.16
CA SER A 39 -9.13 5.43 25.07
C SER A 39 -9.30 6.80 25.71
N ILE A 40 -9.73 7.81 24.96
CA ILE A 40 -10.02 9.15 25.49
C ILE A 40 -11.11 9.07 26.56
N ASN A 41 -12.21 8.36 26.27
CA ASN A 41 -13.30 8.18 27.23
C ASN A 41 -12.82 7.48 28.53
N ASN A 42 -11.96 6.47 28.43
CA ASN A 42 -11.36 5.81 29.59
C ASN A 42 -10.50 6.79 30.42
N PHE A 43 -9.69 7.63 29.78
CA PHE A 43 -8.89 8.63 30.49
C PHE A 43 -9.74 9.71 31.17
N GLU A 44 -10.82 10.15 30.53
CA GLU A 44 -11.77 11.07 31.14
C GLU A 44 -12.41 10.47 32.38
N GLU A 45 -12.77 9.18 32.32
CA GLU A 45 -13.35 8.46 33.45
C GLU A 45 -12.34 8.26 34.59
N ILE A 46 -11.10 7.88 34.29
CA ILE A 46 -10.01 7.82 35.28
C ILE A 46 -9.83 9.16 35.97
N LYS A 47 -9.85 10.26 35.20
CA LYS A 47 -9.73 11.62 35.74
C LYS A 47 -10.91 11.95 36.65
N ARG A 48 -12.13 11.59 36.27
CA ARG A 48 -13.34 11.79 37.09
C ARG A 48 -13.25 11.02 38.40
N LEU A 49 -12.97 9.71 38.34
CA LEU A 49 -12.84 8.84 39.52
C LEU A 49 -11.70 9.29 40.44
N SER A 50 -10.57 9.71 39.87
CA SER A 50 -9.44 10.25 40.64
C SER A 50 -9.80 11.55 41.35
N ALA A 51 -10.56 12.45 40.71
CA ALA A 51 -11.02 13.69 41.32
C ALA A 51 -12.05 13.41 42.43
N GLU A 52 -12.94 12.43 42.24
CA GLU A 52 -13.88 11.99 43.27
C GLU A 52 -13.16 11.36 44.47
N LEU A 53 -12.14 10.54 44.24
CA LEU A 53 -11.30 9.98 45.30
C LEU A 53 -10.56 11.08 46.06
N MET A 54 -9.95 12.05 45.36
CA MET A 54 -9.32 13.19 46.01
C MET A 54 -10.32 14.02 46.83
N GLY A 55 -11.51 14.28 46.29
CA GLY A 55 -12.57 15.00 47.00
C GLY A 55 -13.15 14.23 48.18
N PHE A 56 -13.14 12.89 48.13
CA PHE A 56 -13.48 12.01 49.24
C PHE A 56 -12.41 12.10 50.33
N LEU A 57 -11.14 11.91 49.97
CA LEU A 57 -10.00 11.98 50.89
C LEU A 57 -9.79 13.39 51.48
N SER A 58 -10.10 14.46 50.75
CA SER A 58 -9.93 15.83 51.26
C SER A 58 -10.97 16.23 52.31
N ARG A 59 -12.04 15.44 52.49
CA ARG A 59 -13.04 15.61 53.57
C ARG A 59 -12.66 14.86 54.86
N SER A 60 -11.46 14.27 54.88
CA SER A 60 -10.92 13.39 55.94
C SER A 60 -10.78 14.01 57.33
N GLU A 61 -10.85 15.33 57.50
CA GLU A 61 -10.69 15.90 58.85
C GLU A 61 -11.87 15.55 59.78
N GLU A 62 -13.01 15.06 59.25
CA GLU A 62 -14.21 14.73 60.03
C GLU A 62 -14.74 13.28 59.87
N GLN A 63 -14.14 12.45 59.01
CA GLN A 63 -14.62 11.08 58.75
C GLN A 63 -13.51 10.02 58.84
N ASP A 64 -13.71 9.05 59.72
CA ASP A 64 -12.92 7.80 59.76
C ASP A 64 -13.33 6.97 58.53
N PHE A 65 -12.52 7.01 57.48
CA PHE A 65 -12.77 6.20 56.28
C PHE A 65 -12.35 4.76 56.51
N SER A 66 -13.20 3.82 56.10
CA SER A 66 -12.80 2.42 56.02
C SER A 66 -11.73 2.26 54.93
N PRO A 67 -10.59 1.60 55.22
CA PRO A 67 -9.60 1.23 54.20
C PRO A 67 -10.22 0.50 53.00
N ASP A 68 -11.29 -0.27 53.22
CA ASP A 68 -11.98 -1.02 52.19
C ASP A 68 -12.70 -0.11 51.18
N GLU A 69 -13.25 1.02 51.62
CA GLU A 69 -13.93 1.99 50.74
C GLU A 69 -12.94 2.74 49.86
N VAL A 70 -11.76 3.04 50.39
CA VAL A 70 -10.67 3.65 49.62
C VAL A 70 -10.12 2.64 48.61
N MET A 71 -9.90 1.39 49.03
CA MET A 71 -9.43 0.32 48.15
C MET A 71 -10.40 0.06 46.99
N ALA A 72 -11.71 -0.03 47.24
CA ALA A 72 -12.69 -0.25 46.18
C ALA A 72 -12.64 0.85 45.09
N ARG A 73 -12.49 2.12 45.49
CA ARG A 73 -12.37 3.25 44.54
C ARG A 73 -11.05 3.23 43.77
N VAL A 74 -9.97 2.76 44.41
CA VAL A 74 -8.67 2.59 43.76
C VAL A 74 -8.70 1.43 42.77
N GLU A 75 -9.37 0.32 43.10
CA GLU A 75 -9.59 -0.82 42.19
C GLU A 75 -10.40 -0.41 40.96
N ASP A 76 -11.44 0.42 41.10
CA ASP A 76 -12.18 0.97 39.97
C ASP A 76 -11.25 1.77 39.04
N ILE A 77 -10.42 2.66 39.59
CA ILE A 77 -9.45 3.44 38.80
C ILE A 77 -8.44 2.53 38.09
N LEU A 78 -7.94 1.50 38.79
CA LEU A 78 -7.01 0.51 38.24
C LEU A 78 -7.62 -0.24 37.07
N SER A 79 -8.87 -0.70 37.20
CA SER A 79 -9.59 -1.41 36.13
C SER A 79 -9.72 -0.54 34.87
N TYR A 80 -10.10 0.73 35.00
CA TYR A 80 -10.14 1.64 33.85
C TYR A 80 -8.75 1.92 33.26
N ALA A 81 -7.71 1.97 34.09
CA ALA A 81 -6.33 2.17 33.64
C ALA A 81 -5.77 0.96 32.87
N GLU A 82 -6.04 -0.26 33.34
CA GLU A 82 -5.67 -1.51 32.65
C GLU A 82 -6.38 -1.61 31.30
N ASN A 83 -7.70 -1.37 31.26
CA ASN A 83 -8.46 -1.33 30.02
C ASN A 83 -7.97 -0.22 29.06
N GLY A 84 -7.55 0.93 29.60
CA GLY A 84 -6.95 2.01 28.82
C GLY A 84 -5.61 1.62 28.19
N LEU A 85 -4.76 0.89 28.93
CA LEU A 85 -3.47 0.39 28.45
C LEU A 85 -3.64 -0.63 27.32
N GLU A 86 -4.55 -1.59 27.46
CA GLU A 86 -4.81 -2.59 26.40
C GLU A 86 -5.27 -1.93 25.09
N ASN A 87 -6.13 -0.92 25.17
CA ASN A 87 -6.59 -0.18 24.00
C ASN A 87 -5.46 0.64 23.35
N LEU A 88 -4.56 1.22 24.16
CA LEU A 88 -3.39 1.94 23.65
C LEU A 88 -2.39 1.03 22.93
N ASP A 89 -2.15 -0.17 23.44
CA ASP A 89 -1.33 -1.17 22.75
C ASP A 89 -1.95 -1.55 21.40
N GLY A 90 -3.28 -1.72 21.35
CA GLY A 90 -4.00 -1.93 20.10
C GLY A 90 -3.87 -0.77 19.10
N ILE A 91 -3.85 0.48 19.58
CA ILE A 91 -3.60 1.66 18.75
C ILE A 91 -2.17 1.67 18.22
N LEU A 92 -1.18 1.33 19.04
CA LEU A 92 0.23 1.28 18.64
C LEU A 92 0.48 0.25 17.54
N ASP A 93 -0.16 -0.91 17.62
CA ASP A 93 -0.14 -1.92 16.55
C ASP A 93 -0.78 -1.39 15.26
N LEU A 94 -1.83 -0.57 15.36
CA LEU A 94 -2.46 0.08 14.21
C LEU A 94 -1.66 1.27 13.66
N TYR A 95 -0.74 1.89 14.41
CA TYR A 95 0.19 2.87 13.83
C TYR A 95 1.23 2.21 12.92
N GLN A 96 1.58 0.93 13.17
CA GLN A 96 2.42 0.15 12.24
C GLN A 96 1.73 -0.01 10.87
N TYR A 97 0.40 0.05 10.82
CA TYR A 97 -0.38 0.00 9.59
C TYR A 97 -0.05 1.15 8.62
N GLN A 98 0.28 2.34 9.14
CA GLN A 98 0.71 3.46 8.32
C GLN A 98 2.01 3.14 7.57
N ASP A 99 2.95 2.45 8.22
CA ASP A 99 4.21 2.06 7.59
C ASP A 99 4.01 0.98 6.53
N ILE A 100 3.12 0.01 6.79
CA ILE A 100 2.75 -1.02 5.81
C ILE A 100 2.12 -0.37 4.56
N THR A 101 1.21 0.59 4.74
CA THR A 101 0.59 1.33 3.64
C THR A 101 1.62 2.11 2.83
N ARG A 102 2.57 2.79 3.50
CA ARG A 102 3.70 3.47 2.85
C ARG A 102 4.52 2.49 2.00
N GLN A 103 4.92 1.35 2.56
CA GLN A 103 5.70 0.35 1.84
C GLN A 103 4.95 -0.22 0.62
N LYS A 104 3.63 -0.43 0.72
CA LYS A 104 2.81 -0.88 -0.42
C LYS A 104 2.73 0.19 -1.52
N LEU A 105 2.53 1.46 -1.15
CA LEU A 105 2.54 2.58 -2.10
C LEU A 105 3.90 2.75 -2.78
N GLU A 106 5.00 2.57 -2.05
CA GLU A 106 6.36 2.58 -2.62
C GLU A 106 6.52 1.49 -3.69
N LYS A 107 6.04 0.26 -3.45
CA LYS A 107 6.08 -0.82 -4.45
C LYS A 107 5.29 -0.48 -5.72
N VAL A 108 4.07 0.03 -5.56
CA VAL A 108 3.25 0.45 -6.71
C VAL A 108 3.89 1.63 -7.44
N GLY A 109 4.49 2.58 -6.72
CA GLY A 109 5.22 3.71 -7.29
C GLY A 109 6.39 3.26 -8.17
N HIS A 110 7.18 2.28 -7.72
CA HIS A 110 8.27 1.71 -8.54
C HIS A 110 7.73 1.06 -9.83
N GLN A 111 6.65 0.28 -9.75
CA GLN A 111 6.05 -0.34 -10.93
C GLN A 111 5.55 0.70 -11.94
N LEU A 112 4.95 1.79 -11.47
CA LEU A 112 4.52 2.90 -12.33
C LEU A 112 5.71 3.58 -13.01
N ILE A 113 6.83 3.76 -12.29
CA ILE A 113 8.07 4.28 -12.87
C ILE A 113 8.56 3.35 -13.98
N ASP A 114 8.63 2.05 -13.75
CA ASP A 114 9.08 1.07 -14.75
C ASP A 114 8.21 1.06 -16.01
N VAL A 115 6.88 1.12 -15.85
CA VAL A 115 5.94 1.24 -16.97
C VAL A 115 6.17 2.56 -17.72
N SER A 116 6.36 3.67 -17.00
CA SER A 116 6.63 4.97 -17.61
C SER A 116 7.95 4.98 -18.39
N GLU A 117 9.00 4.34 -17.87
CA GLU A 117 10.28 4.19 -18.55
C GLU A 117 10.16 3.32 -19.79
N TYR A 118 9.42 2.21 -19.70
CA TYR A 118 9.16 1.33 -20.83
C TYR A 118 8.44 2.07 -21.95
N ILE A 119 7.36 2.80 -21.63
CA ILE A 119 6.61 3.62 -22.58
C ILE A 119 7.53 4.69 -23.19
N ARG A 120 8.32 5.38 -22.37
CA ARG A 120 9.29 6.39 -22.84
C ARG A 120 10.31 5.78 -23.81
N ARG A 121 10.88 4.60 -23.51
CA ARG A 121 11.82 3.90 -24.40
C ARG A 121 11.18 3.49 -25.72
N LYS A 122 9.88 3.19 -25.74
CA LYS A 122 9.15 2.82 -26.97
C LYS A 122 8.69 4.02 -27.79
N LEU A 123 8.39 5.14 -27.13
CA LEU A 123 7.90 6.37 -27.78
C LEU A 123 9.02 7.32 -28.19
N VAL A 124 10.19 7.30 -27.52
CA VAL A 124 11.35 8.05 -27.98
C VAL A 124 11.88 7.34 -29.22
N PRO A 125 11.81 7.97 -30.41
CA PRO A 125 12.40 7.39 -31.60
C PRO A 125 13.89 7.20 -31.33
N ASP A 126 14.34 5.97 -31.49
CA ASP A 126 15.75 5.62 -31.44
C ASP A 126 16.44 6.48 -32.51
N VAL A 127 17.17 7.53 -32.09
CA VAL A 127 17.83 8.47 -33.01
C VAL A 127 18.83 7.73 -33.91
N THR A 128 19.26 6.54 -33.47
CA THR A 128 20.06 5.58 -34.22
C THR A 128 19.30 4.94 -35.41
N ARG A 129 17.97 4.77 -35.33
CA ARG A 129 17.13 4.29 -36.45
C ARG A 129 16.79 5.38 -37.47
N LEU A 130 16.90 6.65 -37.10
CA LEU A 130 16.72 7.79 -38.02
C LEU A 130 17.87 7.91 -39.05
N ALA A 131 19.01 7.26 -38.83
CA ALA A 131 20.13 7.24 -39.77
C ALA A 131 19.90 6.33 -41.00
N HIS A 132 18.84 5.51 -41.01
CA HIS A 132 18.51 4.59 -42.11
C HIS A 132 17.16 4.88 -42.77
N ILE A 133 16.54 6.02 -42.48
CA ILE A 133 15.34 6.45 -43.20
C ILE A 133 15.81 7.10 -44.51
N PRO A 134 15.53 6.52 -45.69
CA PRO A 134 15.87 7.17 -46.96
C PRO A 134 15.12 8.52 -47.05
N PRO A 135 15.74 9.55 -47.64
CA PRO A 135 15.17 10.89 -47.64
C PRO A 135 13.78 10.89 -48.28
N SER A 136 12.82 11.47 -47.56
CA SER A 136 11.45 11.66 -48.00
C SER A 136 11.42 12.56 -49.25
N GLY A 137 11.40 11.95 -50.42
CA GLY A 137 11.41 12.70 -51.69
C GLY A 137 11.48 11.87 -52.96
N LYS A 138 11.26 10.55 -52.92
CA LYS A 138 10.97 9.79 -54.15
C LYS A 138 9.52 9.34 -54.11
N ASP A 139 8.77 9.86 -55.06
CA ASP A 139 7.35 9.70 -55.28
C ASP A 139 6.98 8.21 -55.35
N ILE A 140 5.90 7.82 -54.66
CA ILE A 140 5.38 6.45 -54.66
C ILE A 140 4.92 6.04 -56.07
N LEU A 141 4.73 7.03 -56.96
CA LEU A 141 4.29 6.86 -58.34
C LEU A 141 5.39 6.37 -59.31
N ASP A 142 6.68 6.51 -58.96
CA ASP A 142 7.83 6.08 -59.79
C ASP A 142 8.36 4.69 -59.40
N ARG A 143 7.69 4.00 -58.48
CA ARG A 143 8.15 2.70 -57.98
C ARG A 143 7.56 1.60 -58.85
N ASP A 144 8.42 0.92 -59.63
CA ASP A 144 8.04 -0.32 -60.31
C ASP A 144 7.45 -1.29 -59.28
N ALA A 145 6.31 -1.90 -59.63
CA ALA A 145 5.63 -2.87 -58.78
C ALA A 145 6.61 -3.98 -58.42
N ILE A 146 6.93 -4.12 -57.14
CA ILE A 146 7.69 -5.27 -56.66
C ILE A 146 6.70 -6.44 -56.65
N ASP A 147 6.85 -7.36 -57.60
CA ASP A 147 6.17 -8.64 -57.55
C ASP A 147 6.55 -9.34 -56.25
N ALA A 148 5.55 -9.62 -55.40
CA ALA A 148 5.73 -10.20 -54.08
C ALA A 148 6.33 -11.62 -54.12
N ASP A 149 6.40 -12.24 -55.31
CA ASP A 149 6.94 -13.58 -55.53
C ASP A 149 8.44 -13.60 -55.89
N ALA A 150 9.10 -12.44 -56.00
CA ALA A 150 10.51 -12.34 -56.38
C ALA A 150 11.52 -12.36 -55.20
N GLN A 151 11.05 -12.35 -53.95
CA GLN A 151 11.91 -12.53 -52.77
C GLN A 151 11.64 -13.87 -52.09
N VAL A 152 11.99 -14.95 -52.80
CA VAL A 152 12.49 -16.14 -52.11
C VAL A 152 13.99 -15.92 -51.95
N ASP A 153 14.36 -15.07 -50.99
CA ASP A 153 15.75 -15.01 -50.54
C ASP A 153 16.09 -16.42 -50.01
N ASP A 154 17.11 -17.05 -50.60
CA ASP A 154 17.54 -18.41 -50.26
C ASP A 154 17.71 -18.53 -48.74
N VAL A 155 16.93 -19.40 -48.12
CA VAL A 155 16.90 -19.62 -46.67
C VAL A 155 18.30 -19.92 -46.11
N GLU A 156 19.19 -20.46 -46.95
CA GLU A 156 20.60 -20.69 -46.64
C GLU A 156 21.40 -19.41 -46.35
N ASP A 157 21.05 -18.28 -46.97
CA ASP A 157 21.74 -17.01 -46.76
C ASP A 157 21.38 -16.38 -45.41
N ILE A 158 20.10 -16.53 -44.99
CA ILE A 158 19.63 -16.12 -43.66
C ILE A 158 20.28 -16.98 -42.57
N ILE A 159 20.36 -18.30 -42.78
CA ILE A 159 21.02 -19.23 -41.84
C ILE A 159 22.52 -18.91 -41.73
N SER A 160 23.17 -18.60 -42.85
CA SER A 160 24.60 -18.27 -42.89
C SER A 160 24.92 -16.96 -42.16
N GLN A 161 24.07 -15.95 -42.26
CA GLN A 161 24.20 -14.71 -41.47
C GLN A 161 24.01 -14.95 -39.96
N PHE A 162 23.08 -15.84 -39.60
CA PHE A 162 22.83 -16.16 -38.19
C PHE A 162 24.00 -16.92 -37.54
N LEU A 163 24.64 -17.83 -38.28
CA LEU A 163 25.80 -18.58 -37.79
C LEU A 163 27.07 -17.72 -37.70
N LYS A 164 27.26 -16.76 -38.62
CA LYS A 164 28.40 -15.82 -38.56
C LYS A 164 28.34 -14.86 -37.37
N ASN A 165 27.15 -14.46 -36.93
CA ASN A 165 26.98 -13.57 -35.77
C ASN A 165 27.10 -14.27 -34.40
N ARG A 166 27.40 -15.57 -34.38
CA ARG A 166 27.57 -16.35 -33.14
C ARG A 166 29.02 -16.82 -32.88
N ALA A 167 29.98 -16.38 -33.71
CA ALA A 167 31.42 -16.60 -33.52
C ALA A 167 32.09 -15.36 -32.90
#